data_AF-A0A1P8USD3-F1
#
_entry.id   AF-A0A1P8USD3-F1
#
_cell.length_a   1.000
_cell.length_b   1.000
_cell.length_c   1.000
_cell.angle_alpha   90.00
_cell.angle_beta   90.00
_cell.angle_gamma   90.00
#
_symmetry.space_group_name_H-M   'P 1'
#
loop_
_entity.id
_entity.type
_entity.pdbx_description
1 polymer ?
#
loop_
_entity_poly.entity_id
_entity_poly.type
_entity_poly.pdbx_seq_one_letter_code
_entity_poly.pdbx_strand_id
1 'polypeptide(L)' 'MWQTDDNRVRHQLLPNGRYDEARGTRESAYQGRYEVEGNYIQYWDDTGFTADGTFVDENTLHHGGMILRRRQ' A
#
# COMPACT_ATOMS: atom_id res chain seq x y z
N MET A 1 -1.15 3.10 -9.10
CA MET A 1 -0.10 3.31 -8.06
C MET A 1 -0.71 4.18 -6.97
N TRP A 2 -0.39 3.97 -5.70
CA TRP A 2 -0.91 4.73 -4.57
C TRP A 2 0.22 5.57 -3.98
N GLN A 3 -0.04 6.80 -3.56
CA GLN A 3 1.01 7.68 -3.03
C GLN A 3 0.49 8.64 -1.97
N THR A 4 1.31 9.01 -1.00
CA THR A 4 1.01 10.12 -0.09
C THR A 4 1.01 11.44 -0.87
N ASP A 5 0.29 12.44 -0.36
CA ASP A 5 0.21 13.79 -0.95
C ASP A 5 1.60 14.44 -1.14
N ASP A 6 2.48 14.27 -0.15
CA ASP A 6 3.88 14.73 -0.14
C ASP A 6 4.83 13.87 -1.00
N ASN A 7 4.33 12.88 -1.75
CA ASN A 7 5.12 11.94 -2.58
C ASN A 7 6.20 11.12 -1.83
N ARG A 8 6.24 11.19 -0.49
CA ARG A 8 7.21 10.46 0.33
C ARG A 8 6.99 8.95 0.37
N VAL A 9 5.76 8.48 0.26
CA VAL A 9 5.44 7.05 0.18
C VAL A 9 4.80 6.76 -1.17
N ARG A 10 5.30 5.74 -1.85
CA ARG A 10 4.76 5.19 -3.09
C ARG A 10 4.47 3.72 -2.86
N HIS A 11 3.23 3.32 -3.02
CA HIS A 11 2.72 2.00 -2.74
C HIS A 11 2.10 1.41 -4.02
N GLN A 12 2.58 0.26 -4.44
CA GLN A 12 2.17 -0.39 -5.69
C GLN A 12 1.61 -1.76 -5.41
N LEU A 13 0.39 -2.00 -5.88
CA LEU A 13 -0.21 -3.33 -5.93
C LEU A 13 0.15 -3.96 -7.28
N LEU A 14 0.85 -5.09 -7.24
CA LEU A 14 1.31 -5.85 -8.39
C LEU A 14 0.26 -6.90 -8.80
N PRO A 15 0.14 -7.22 -10.10
CA PRO A 15 -0.89 -8.14 -10.60
C PRO A 15 -0.73 -9.59 -10.12
N ASN A 16 0.42 -9.94 -9.55
CA ASN A 16 0.70 -11.25 -8.95
C ASN A 16 0.23 -11.36 -7.48
N GLY A 17 -0.59 -10.42 -6.99
CA GLY A 17 -1.07 -10.41 -5.59
C GLY A 17 0.00 -9.98 -4.58
N ARG A 18 1.05 -9.30 -5.04
CA ARG A 18 2.13 -8.76 -4.21
C ARG A 18 2.04 -7.25 -4.14
N TYR A 19 2.53 -6.66 -3.06
CA TYR A 19 2.68 -5.22 -2.95
C TYR A 19 4.15 -4.85 -2.81
N ASP A 20 4.48 -3.64 -3.25
CA ASP A 20 5.77 -2.99 -3.07
C ASP A 20 5.55 -1.57 -2.55
N GLU A 21 6.20 -1.22 -1.45
CA GLU A 21 6.15 0.12 -0.87
C GLU A 21 7.54 0.74 -0.84
N ALA A 22 7.71 1.84 -1.57
CA ALA A 22 8.90 2.68 -1.51
C ALA A 22 8.67 3.88 -0.58
N ARG A 23 9.68 4.21 0.23
CA ARG A 23 9.67 5.37 1.14
C ARG A 23 10.88 6.27 0.89
N GLY A 24 10.64 7.49 0.42
CA GLY A 24 11.67 8.47 0.09
C GLY A 24 12.63 7.95 -0.98
N THR A 25 13.91 7.81 -0.60
CA THR A 25 14.99 7.28 -1.44
C THR A 25 15.14 5.76 -1.35
N ARG A 26 14.46 5.10 -0.40
CA ARG A 26 14.48 3.64 -0.27
C ARG A 26 13.38 3.05 -1.14
N GLU A 27 13.80 2.57 -2.30
CA GLU A 27 12.98 1.72 -3.16
C GLU A 27 12.73 0.37 -2.46
N SER A 28 11.52 -0.18 -2.59
CA SER A 28 11.12 -1.46 -1.97
C SER A 28 11.43 -1.54 -0.48
N ALA A 29 10.99 -0.54 0.29
CA ALA A 29 11.14 -0.51 1.74
C ALA A 29 10.38 -1.67 2.42
N TYR A 30 9.19 -1.99 1.90
CA TYR A 30 8.37 -3.13 2.31
C TYR A 30 7.79 -3.84 1.09
N GLN A 31 7.69 -5.16 1.18
CA GLN A 31 7.18 -5.99 0.10
C GLN A 31 6.64 -7.29 0.66
N GLY A 32 5.54 -7.75 0.06
CA GLY A 32 4.83 -8.88 0.61
C GLY A 32 3.61 -9.23 -0.20
N ARG A 33 2.78 -10.13 0.32
CA ARG A 33 1.48 -10.45 -0.26
C ARG A 33 0.41 -9.54 0.29
N TYR A 34 -0.65 -9.32 -0.50
CA TYR A 34 -1.83 -8.63 -0.04
C TYR A 34 -3.10 -9.42 -0.38
N GLU A 35 -4.18 -9.13 0.34
CA GLU A 35 -5.50 -9.68 0.10
C GLU A 35 -6.54 -8.58 0.28
N VAL A 36 -7.55 -8.55 -0.60
CA VAL A 36 -8.61 -7.54 -0.57
C VAL A 36 -9.93 -8.21 -0.28
N GLU A 37 -10.59 -7.76 0.78
CA GLU A 37 -11.91 -8.22 1.20
C GLU A 37 -12.87 -7.02 1.20
N GLY A 38 -13.64 -6.89 0.12
CA GLY A 38 -14.54 -5.75 -0.07
C GLY A 38 -13.76 -4.44 -0.19
N ASN A 39 -13.88 -3.57 0.82
CA ASN A 39 -13.14 -2.31 0.92
C ASN A 39 -11.95 -2.39 1.89
N TYR A 40 -11.67 -3.54 2.50
CA TYR A 40 -10.53 -3.75 3.37
C TYR A 40 -9.40 -4.44 2.61
N ILE A 41 -8.16 -4.10 2.94
CA ILE A 41 -6.97 -4.74 2.38
C ILE A 41 -6.01 -5.11 3.51
N GLN A 42 -5.53 -6.35 3.47
CA GLN A 42 -4.54 -6.87 4.40
C GLN A 42 -3.23 -7.12 3.68
N TYR A 43 -2.13 -6.94 4.39
CA TYR A 43 -0.78 -7.12 3.91
C TYR A 43 -0.01 -8.03 4.85
N TRP A 44 0.76 -8.94 4.27
CA TRP A 44 1.73 -9.76 4.98
C TRP A 44 3.07 -9.54 4.34
N ASP A 45 3.93 -8.82 5.05
CA ASP A 45 5.29 -8.53 4.62
C ASP A 45 6.18 -9.76 4.76
N ASP A 46 7.15 -9.90 3.85
CA ASP A 46 8.09 -11.02 3.87
C ASP A 46 8.99 -11.02 5.12
N THR A 47 9.14 -9.88 5.81
CA THR A 47 9.87 -9.80 7.10
C THR A 47 9.03 -10.22 8.30
N GLY A 48 7.78 -10.65 8.11
CA GLY A 48 6.92 -11.18 9.17
C GLY A 48 6.04 -10.15 9.91
N PHE A 49 5.92 -8.93 9.38
CA PHE A 49 4.96 -7.94 9.87
C PHE A 49 3.66 -8.00 9.06
N THR A 50 2.54 -7.68 9.69
CA THR A 50 1.24 -7.56 9.04
C THR A 50 0.75 -6.13 9.11
N ALA A 51 0.24 -5.62 8.00
CA ALA A 51 -0.37 -4.31 7.93
C ALA A 51 -1.77 -4.42 7.34
N ASP A 52 -2.54 -3.36 7.52
CA ASP A 52 -3.88 -3.29 6.98
C ASP A 52 -4.20 -1.91 6.41
N GLY A 53 -5.27 -1.85 5.64
CA GLY A 53 -5.80 -0.62 5.11
C GLY A 53 -7.26 -0.74 4.68
N THR A 54 -7.87 0.40 4.42
CA THR A 54 -9.27 0.51 3.99
C THR A 54 -9.37 1.46 2.82
N PHE A 55 -9.97 1.01 1.72
CA PHE A 55 -10.39 1.84 0.62
C PHE A 55 -11.61 2.66 1.06
N VAL A 56 -11.43 3.96 1.22
CA VAL A 56 -12.48 4.88 1.66
C VAL A 56 -13.30 5.38 0.46
N ASP A 57 -12.63 5.49 -0.69
CA ASP A 57 -13.21 5.76 -1.99
C ASP A 57 -12.33 5.16 -3.10
N GLU A 58 -12.73 5.30 -4.36
CA GLU A 58 -12.03 4.73 -5.52
C GLU A 58 -10.56 5.19 -5.67
N ASN A 59 -10.24 6.36 -5.11
CA ASN A 59 -8.94 7.01 -5.23
C ASN A 59 -8.26 7.26 -3.87
N THR A 60 -8.80 6.75 -2.76
CA THR A 60 -8.24 6.95 -1.42
C THR A 60 -8.15 5.65 -0.63
N LEU A 61 -6.94 5.34 -0.17
CA LEU A 61 -6.60 4.21 0.69
C LEU A 61 -6.05 4.74 2.02
N HIS A 62 -6.71 4.40 3.13
CA HIS A 62 -6.18 4.61 4.46
C HIS A 62 -5.36 3.39 4.86
N HIS A 63 -4.08 3.54 5.13
CA HIS A 63 -3.17 2.42 5.39
C HIS A 63 -2.11 2.82 6.41
N GLY A 64 -1.97 2.06 7.51
CA GLY A 64 -0.91 2.29 8.52
C GLY A 64 -0.89 3.72 9.09
N GLY A 65 -2.06 4.36 9.24
CA GLY A 65 -2.18 5.76 9.68
C GLY A 65 -1.89 6.81 8.60
N MET A 66 -1.62 6.39 7.37
CA MET A 66 -1.36 7.25 6.21
C MET A 66 -2.58 7.29 5.29
N ILE A 67 -2.72 8.39 4.55
CA ILE A 67 -3.70 8.53 3.47
C ILE A 67 -2.93 8.47 2.15
N LEU A 68 -3.19 7.43 1.37
CA LEU A 68 -2.63 7.22 0.05
C LEU A 68 -3.68 7.56 -1.01
N ARG A 69 -3.29 8.32 -2.02
CA ARG A 69 -4.11 8.66 -3.17
C ARG A 69 -3.71 7.85 -4.39
N ARG A 70 -4.69 7.39 -5.16
CA ARG A 70 -4.45 6.69 -6.41
C ARG A 70 -3.91 7.68 -7.45
N ARG A 71 -2.68 7.45 -7.91
CA ARG A 71 -2.11 8.09 -9.09
C ARG A 71 -2.64 7.36 -10.33
N GLN A 72 -3.27 8.11 -11.23
CA GLN A 72 -3.62 7.68 -12.59
C GLN A 72 -2.35 7.41 -13.41
#